data_AF-A0A1S9P8G3-F1
#
_entry.id   AF-A0A1S9P8G3-F1
#
_cell.length_a   1.000
_cell.length_b   1.000
_cell.length_c   1.000
_cell.angle_alpha   90.00
_cell.angle_beta   90.00
_cell.angle_gamma   90.00
#
_symmetry.space_group_name_H-M   'P 1'
#
loop_
_entity.id
_entity.type
_entity.pdbx_description
1 polymer ?
#
loop_
_entity_poly.entity_id
_entity_poly.type
_entity_poly.pdbx_seq_one_letter_code
_entity_poly.pdbx_strand_id
1 'polypeptide(L)'
;MKKLSYLFFVLMFGLMVLGTVPAKAQCAMCTATVESSNKSGNHATKGLNAGIMYLLAAPYLAVAACGFIWYKSYRRKNVALNVPNEKFNLN
;
A
#
# COMPACT_ATOMS: atom_id res chain seq x y z
N MET A 1 18.80 22.93 17.43
CA MET A 1 18.44 22.93 15.99
C MET A 1 17.72 21.64 15.57
N LYS A 2 18.39 20.47 15.57
CA LYS A 2 17.80 19.21 15.07
C LYS A 2 16.56 18.72 15.86
N LYS A 3 16.58 18.85 17.19
CA LYS A 3 15.44 18.46 18.06
C LYS A 3 14.21 19.34 17.84
N LEU A 4 14.41 20.63 17.56
CA LEU A 4 13.33 21.58 17.28
C LEU A 4 12.73 21.34 15.89
N SER A 5 13.57 21.04 14.90
CA SER A 5 13.13 20.64 13.55
C SER A 5 12.35 19.32 13.58
N TYR A 6 12.80 18.34 14.37
CA TYR A 6 12.09 17.08 14.55
C TYR A 6 10.72 17.30 15.22
N LEU A 7 10.66 18.09 16.29
CA LEU A 7 9.41 18.44 16.97
C LEU A 7 8.43 19.14 16.02
N PHE A 8 8.92 20.07 15.21
CA PHE A 8 8.12 20.74 14.19
C PHE A 8 7.56 19.76 13.16
N PHE A 9 8.38 18.82 12.68
CA PHE A 9 7.95 17.81 11.71
C PHE A 9 6.90 16.86 12.28
N VAL A 10 7.07 16.43 13.53
CA VAL A 10 6.11 15.57 14.24
C VAL A 10 4.78 16.32 14.45
N LEU A 11 4.84 17.59 14.86
CA LEU A 11 3.66 18.42 15.06
C LEU A 11 2.89 18.63 13.76
N MET A 12 3.60 18.95 12.67
CA MET A 12 3.02 19.19 11.35
C MET A 12 2.38 17.91 10.78
N PHE A 13 3.04 16.75 10.95
CA PHE A 13 2.48 15.46 10.60
C PHE A 13 1.22 15.13 11.42
N GLY A 14 1.23 15.37 12.74
CA GLY A 14 0.07 15.17 13.61
C GLY A 14 -1.12 16.04 13.20
N LEU A 15 -0.89 17.29 12.83
CA LEU A 15 -1.91 18.22 12.33
C LEU A 15 -2.53 17.74 11.00
N MET A 16 -1.74 17.15 10.10
CA MET A 16 -2.27 16.59 8.85
C MET A 16 -3.18 15.38 9.07
N VAL A 17 -2.89 14.53 10.06
CA VAL A 17 -3.71 13.35 10.36
C VAL A 17 -5.06 13.73 10.97
N LEU A 18 -5.10 14.81 11.76
CA LEU A 18 -6.31 15.27 12.46
C LEU A 18 -7.20 16.17 11.58
N GLY A 19 -6.68 16.71 10.47
CA GLY A 19 -7.43 17.58 9.57
C GLY A 19 -8.29 16.79 8.58
N THR A 20 -9.61 16.88 8.69
CA THR A 20 -10.53 16.39 7.65
C THR A 20 -11.14 17.57 6.91
N VAL A 21 -10.82 17.71 5.63
CA VAL A 21 -11.44 18.69 4.72
C VAL A 21 -12.32 17.91 3.75
N PRO A 22 -13.56 18.36 3.44
CA PRO A 22 -14.35 17.74 2.39
C PRO A 22 -13.56 17.80 1.08
N ALA A 23 -13.13 16.63 0.61
CA ALA A 23 -12.34 16.50 -0.61
C ALA A 23 -13.21 16.90 -1.81
N LYS A 24 -13.05 18.15 -2.27
CA LYS A 24 -13.49 18.57 -3.60
C LYS A 24 -12.59 17.83 -4.59
N ALA A 25 -13.17 17.00 -5.47
CA ALA A 25 -12.37 16.26 -6.44
C ALA A 25 -11.58 17.25 -7.31
N GLN A 26 -10.24 17.13 -7.30
CA GLN A 26 -9.35 18.06 -8.00
C GLN A 26 -9.18 17.72 -9.49
N CYS A 27 -9.74 16.61 -9.94
CA CYS A 27 -9.69 16.20 -11.34
C CYS A 27 -11.08 16.36 -11.98
N ALA A 28 -11.16 17.12 -13.07
CA ALA A 28 -12.41 17.38 -13.81
C ALA A 28 -13.18 16.11 -14.20
N MET A 29 -12.47 14.99 -14.38
CA MET A 29 -13.04 13.68 -14.69
C MET A 29 -13.90 13.10 -13.55
N CYS A 30 -13.47 13.28 -12.29
CA CYS A 30 -14.22 12.83 -11.13
C CYS A 30 -15.49 13.68 -10.93
N THR A 31 -15.39 14.99 -11.18
CA THR A 31 -16.53 15.92 -11.11
C THR A 31 -17.61 15.59 -12.14
N ALA A 32 -17.23 15.38 -13.41
CA ALA A 32 -18.16 15.04 -14.48
C ALA A 32 -18.91 13.71 -14.22
N THR A 33 -18.20 12.73 -13.64
CA THR A 33 -18.79 11.42 -13.30
C THR A 33 -19.79 11.54 -12.15
N VAL A 34 -19.47 12.31 -11.12
CA VAL A 34 -20.38 12.58 -9.99
C VAL A 34 -21.60 13.37 -10.44
N GLU A 35 -21.42 14.40 -11.26
CA GLU A 35 -22.52 15.25 -11.72
C GLU A 35 -23.50 14.49 -12.64
N SER A 36 -22.97 13.64 -13.54
CA SER A 36 -23.79 12.80 -14.41
C SER A 36 -24.56 11.72 -13.63
N SER A 37 -23.94 11.16 -12.59
CA SER A 37 -24.57 10.18 -11.70
C SER A 37 -25.66 10.80 -10.82
N ASN A 38 -25.47 12.05 -10.38
CA ASN A 38 -26.44 12.78 -9.57
C ASN A 38 -27.67 13.23 -10.38
N LYS A 39 -27.48 13.66 -11.64
CA LYS A 39 -28.57 14.07 -12.54
C LYS A 39 -29.46 12.91 -13.01
N SER A 40 -28.94 11.68 -13.03
CA SER A 40 -29.68 10.47 -13.42
C SER A 40 -30.49 9.84 -12.27
N GLY A 41 -30.54 10.47 -11.09
CA GLY A 41 -31.27 9.95 -9.92
C GLY A 41 -30.65 8.70 -9.31
N ASN A 42 -29.45 8.32 -9.76
CA ASN A 42 -28.81 7.07 -9.37
C ASN A 42 -27.99 7.31 -8.09
N HIS A 43 -28.22 6.51 -7.04
CA HIS A 43 -27.52 6.61 -5.75
C HIS A 43 -26.03 6.22 -5.82
N ALA A 44 -25.46 6.06 -7.02
CA ALA A 44 -24.06 5.73 -7.28
C ALA A 44 -23.06 6.75 -6.68
N THR A 45 -23.52 7.94 -6.30
CA THR A 45 -22.71 8.92 -5.53
C THR A 45 -22.49 8.48 -4.08
N LYS A 46 -23.39 7.69 -3.48
CA LYS A 46 -23.21 7.05 -2.16
C LYS A 46 -22.35 5.80 -2.31
N GLY A 47 -21.05 5.97 -2.43
CA GLY A 47 -20.11 4.83 -2.45
C GLY A 47 -18.90 5.00 -3.36
N LEU A 48 -18.81 6.09 -4.11
CA LEU A 48 -17.68 6.33 -5.03
C LEU A 48 -16.32 6.28 -4.30
N ASN A 49 -16.21 6.86 -3.10
CA ASN A 49 -14.98 6.80 -2.31
C ASN A 49 -14.63 5.37 -1.88
N ALA A 50 -15.63 4.52 -1.62
CA ALA A 50 -15.40 3.10 -1.34
C ALA A 50 -14.92 2.36 -2.59
N GLY A 51 -15.46 2.68 -3.76
CA GLY A 51 -15.01 2.14 -5.05
C GLY A 51 -13.56 2.54 -5.38
N ILE A 52 -13.17 3.79 -5.13
CA ILE A 52 -11.79 4.27 -5.32
C ILE A 52 -10.83 3.53 -4.37
N MET A 53 -11.18 3.41 -3.09
CA MET A 53 -10.38 2.65 -2.11
C MET A 53 -10.26 1.18 -2.50
N TYR A 54 -11.32 0.57 -3.03
CA TYR A 54 -11.31 -0.82 -3.49
C TYR A 54 -10.36 -1.02 -4.69
N LEU A 55 -10.46 -0.16 -5.71
CA LEU A 55 -9.59 -0.21 -6.88
C LEU A 55 -8.13 0.11 -6.54
N LEU A 56 -7.90 1.01 -5.58
CA LEU A 56 -6.55 1.32 -5.08
C LEU A 56 -5.97 0.14 -4.29
N ALA A 57 -6.76 -0.52 -3.44
CA ALA A 57 -6.29 -1.63 -2.61
C ALA A 57 -5.94 -2.89 -3.44
N ALA A 58 -6.67 -3.15 -4.52
CA ALA A 58 -6.49 -4.34 -5.36
C ALA A 58 -5.04 -4.59 -5.83
N PRO A 59 -4.31 -3.64 -6.44
CA PRO A 59 -2.92 -3.88 -6.87
C PRO A 59 -1.97 -4.13 -5.70
N TYR A 60 -2.14 -3.45 -4.55
CA TYR A 60 -1.28 -3.68 -3.39
C TYR A 60 -1.52 -5.07 -2.77
N LEU A 61 -2.78 -5.50 -2.68
CA LEU A 61 -3.11 -6.84 -2.20
C LEU A 61 -2.59 -7.93 -3.13
N ALA A 62 -2.68 -7.72 -4.45
CA ALA A 62 -2.14 -8.65 -5.43
C ALA A 62 -0.61 -8.80 -5.28
N VAL A 63 0.12 -7.68 -5.16
CA VAL A 63 1.58 -7.70 -4.95
C VAL A 63 1.94 -8.37 -3.62
N ALA A 64 1.21 -8.06 -2.54
CA ALA A 64 1.43 -8.67 -1.23
C ALA A 64 1.22 -10.19 -1.26
N ALA A 65 0.17 -10.66 -1.92
CA ALA A 65 -0.11 -12.09 -2.08
C ALA A 65 1.00 -12.79 -2.88
N CYS A 66 1.39 -12.23 -4.03
CA CYS A 66 2.49 -12.75 -4.85
C CYS A 66 3.81 -12.80 -4.06
N GLY A 67 4.15 -11.71 -3.36
CA GLY A 67 5.35 -11.63 -2.53
C GLY A 67 5.35 -12.65 -1.40
N PHE A 68 4.22 -12.85 -0.73
CA PHE A 68 4.08 -13.85 0.34
C PHE A 68 4.28 -15.28 -0.18
N ILE A 69 3.66 -15.63 -1.31
CA ILE A 69 3.82 -16.95 -1.94
C ILE A 69 5.27 -17.19 -2.35
N TRP A 70 5.90 -16.21 -3.00
CA TRP A 70 7.30 -16.29 -3.40
C TRP A 70 8.19 -16.51 -2.18
N TYR A 71 8.04 -15.68 -1.15
CA TYR A 71 8.81 -15.78 0.07
C TYR A 71 8.68 -17.16 0.72
N LYS A 72 7.46 -17.69 0.84
CA LYS A 72 7.24 -19.02 1.42
C LYS A 72 7.86 -20.13 0.58
N SER A 73 7.79 -20.02 -0.75
CA SER A 73 8.28 -21.06 -1.67
C SER A 73 9.81 -21.07 -1.78
N TYR A 74 10.48 -19.92 -1.67
CA TYR A 74 11.92 -19.78 -1.88
C TYR A 74 12.72 -19.58 -0.59
N ARG A 75 12.07 -19.49 0.57
CA ARG A 75 12.78 -19.47 1.85
C ARG A 75 13.59 -20.76 1.97
N ARG A 76 14.93 -20.62 1.99
CA ARG A 76 15.88 -21.73 2.14
C ARG A 76 15.50 -22.53 3.39
N LYS A 77 15.28 -23.83 3.21
CA LYS A 77 15.15 -24.75 4.33
C LYS A 77 16.54 -24.97 4.92
N ASN A 78 16.65 -25.06 6.23
CA ASN A 78 17.89 -25.50 6.87
C ASN A 78 18.13 -26.94 6.44
N VAL A 79 18.98 -27.13 5.43
CA VAL A 79 19.41 -28.44 4.99
C VAL A 79 20.55 -28.84 5.91
N ALA A 80 20.42 -29.97 6.61
CA ALA A 80 21.54 -30.55 7.32
C ALA A 80 22.60 -30.93 6.28
N LEU A 81 23.65 -30.11 6.18
CA LEU A 81 24.79 -30.40 5.32
C LEU A 81 25.56 -31.54 5.97
N ASN A 82 25.31 -32.76 5.50
CA ASN A 82 26.18 -33.89 5.77
C ASN A 82 27.43 -33.70 4.90
N VAL A 83 28.44 -33.02 5.46
CA VAL A 83 29.74 -32.87 4.80
C VAL A 83 30.56 -34.11 5.15
N PRO A 84 30.91 -34.96 4.17
CA PRO A 84 31.80 -36.10 4.41
C PRO A 84 33.15 -35.60 4.93
N ASN A 85 33.65 -36.23 6.00
CA ASN A 85 34.91 -35.85 6.65
C ASN A 85 36.13 -36.45 5.92
N GLU A 86 36.12 -36.39 4.59
CA GLU A 86 37.20 -36.95 3.78
C GLU A 86 38.18 -35.85 3.39
N LYS A 87 39.48 -36.17 3.53
CA LYS A 87 40.54 -35.23 3.17
C LYS A 87 40.57 -35.11 1.65
N PHE A 88 40.23 -33.93 1.12
CA PHE A 88 40.39 -33.64 -0.30
C PHE A 88 41.88 -33.69 -0.66
N ASN A 89 42.30 -34.79 -1.29
CA ASN A 89 43.65 -34.92 -1.84
C ASN A 89 43.72 -34.11 -3.14
N LEU A 90 44.09 -32.84 -3.01
CA LEU A 90 44.49 -31.99 -4.13
C LEU A 90 45.93 -32.38 -4.47
N ASN A 91 46.09 -33.13 -5.57
CA ASN A 91 47.38 -33.40 -6.22
C ASN A 91 48.01 -32.10 -6.73
#